data_AF-A0A930H2N6-F1
#
_entry.id   AF-A0A930H2N6-F1
#
_cell.length_a   1.000
_cell.length_b   1.000
_cell.length_c   1.000
_cell.angle_alpha   90.00
_cell.angle_beta   90.00
_cell.angle_gamma   90.00
#
_symmetry.space_group_name_H-M   'P 1'
#
loop_
_entity.id
_entity.type
_entity.pdbx_description
1 polymer ?
#
loop_
_entity_poly.entity_id
_entity_poly.type
_entity_poly.pdbx_seq_one_letter_code
_entity_poly.pdbx_strand_id
1 'polypeptide(L)'
;FIYGGEEELGWRGVMQPLLEQQLNFPISAIITGTVWGIWHIPLWFINGSSQQNMPFTLFLVLAIILSFWLATIYKKTKCIFACSVFHGLTNTLLSMFIIKLNIILIIGVISMLIYSIYIWYYGEAKS
;
A
#
# COMPACT_ATOMS: atom_id res chain seq x y z
N PHE A 1 -11.66 5.54 7.53
CA PHE A 1 -12.91 4.77 7.48
C PHE A 1 -13.67 5.09 6.20
N ILE A 2 -13.93 6.37 5.89
CA ILE A 2 -14.25 6.83 4.53
C ILE A 2 -12.99 6.69 3.62
N TYR A 3 -13.15 6.32 2.34
CA TYR A 3 -12.12 6.23 1.28
C TYR A 3 -10.98 5.21 1.47
N GLY A 4 -11.31 3.93 1.65
CA GLY A 4 -10.36 2.80 1.54
C GLY A 4 -9.77 2.29 2.87
N GLY A 5 -10.02 2.98 3.98
CA GLY A 5 -9.56 2.52 5.30
C GLY A 5 -10.19 1.19 5.76
N GLU A 6 -11.39 0.83 5.28
CA GLU A 6 -12.04 -0.44 5.64
C GLU A 6 -11.36 -1.65 5.00
N GLU A 7 -10.65 -1.43 3.90
CA GLU A 7 -9.95 -2.48 3.16
C GLU A 7 -8.83 -3.12 4.00
N GLU A 8 -8.21 -2.34 4.89
CA GLU A 8 -7.08 -2.78 5.70
C GLU A 8 -7.44 -3.89 6.69
N LEU A 9 -8.71 -4.04 7.06
CA LEU A 9 -9.19 -5.19 7.84
C LEU A 9 -8.93 -6.50 7.08
N GLY A 10 -9.24 -6.53 5.78
CA GLY A 10 -8.99 -7.70 4.94
C GLY A 10 -7.51 -7.87 4.64
N TRP A 11 -6.86 -6.80 4.16
CA TRP A 11 -5.48 -6.93 3.67
C TRP A 11 -4.45 -7.07 4.79
N ARG A 12 -4.54 -6.28 5.87
CA ARG A 12 -3.59 -6.32 7.00
C ARG A 12 -4.07 -7.11 8.18
N GLY A 13 -5.38 -7.23 8.38
CA GLY A 13 -5.94 -8.07 9.42
C GLY A 13 -5.98 -9.56 9.07
N VAL A 14 -6.10 -9.92 7.78
CA VAL A 14 -6.31 -11.31 7.36
C VAL A 14 -5.27 -11.79 6.34
N MET A 15 -5.27 -11.25 5.13
CA MET A 15 -4.48 -11.82 4.02
C MET A 15 -2.97 -11.76 4.27
N GLN A 16 -2.43 -10.58 4.60
CA GLN A 16 -1.00 -10.40 4.84
C GLN A 16 -0.50 -11.29 6.00
N PRO A 17 -1.15 -11.34 7.19
CA PRO A 17 -0.76 -12.26 8.25
C PRO A 17 -0.78 -13.73 7.85
N LEU A 18 -1.77 -14.18 7.06
CA LEU A 18 -1.85 -15.56 6.59
C LEU A 18 -0.73 -15.89 5.60
N LEU A 19 -0.39 -14.97 4.70
CA LEU A 19 0.74 -15.15 3.79
C LEU A 19 2.08 -15.21 4.55
N GLU A 20 2.26 -14.37 5.56
CA GLU A 20 3.49 -14.37 6.39
C GLU A 20 3.68 -15.65 7.22
N GLN A 21 2.68 -16.52 7.34
CA GLN A 21 2.85 -17.85 7.94
C GLN A 21 3.63 -18.82 7.03
N GLN A 22 3.66 -18.58 5.72
CA GLN A 22 4.26 -19.47 4.73
C GLN A 22 5.38 -18.80 3.92
N LEU A 23 5.36 -17.47 3.82
CA LEU A 23 6.26 -16.67 3.00
C LEU A 23 6.92 -15.59 3.85
N ASN A 24 8.08 -15.10 3.40
CA ASN A 24 8.71 -13.98 4.07
C ASN A 24 7.91 -12.67 3.89
N PHE A 25 8.19 -11.69 4.74
CA PHE A 25 7.48 -10.41 4.76
C PHE A 25 7.49 -9.66 3.42
N PRO A 26 8.64 -9.48 2.72
CA PRO A 26 8.65 -8.77 1.45
C PRO A 26 7.77 -9.43 0.38
N ILE A 27 7.84 -10.76 0.26
CA ILE A 27 7.04 -11.51 -0.71
C ILE A 27 5.55 -11.40 -0.37
N SER A 28 5.20 -11.56 0.91
CA SER A 28 3.82 -11.42 1.38
C SER A 28 3.25 -10.04 1.05
N ALA A 29 4.02 -8.98 1.29
CA ALA A 29 3.60 -7.60 1.00
C ALA A 29 3.40 -7.33 -0.50
N ILE A 30 4.28 -7.90 -1.34
CA ILE A 30 4.17 -7.80 -2.81
C ILE A 30 2.94 -8.56 -3.32
N ILE A 31 2.69 -9.78 -2.82
CA ILE A 31 1.51 -10.57 -3.22
C ILE A 31 0.23 -9.86 -2.80
N THR A 32 0.13 -9.42 -1.54
CA THR A 32 -1.01 -8.65 -1.04
C THR A 32 -1.24 -7.41 -1.91
N GLY A 33 -0.19 -6.65 -2.23
CA GLY A 33 -0.30 -5.44 -3.05
C GLY A 33 -0.70 -5.72 -4.50
N THR A 34 -0.25 -6.85 -5.05
CA THR A 34 -0.61 -7.27 -6.41
C THR A 34 -2.08 -7.67 -6.49
N VAL A 35 -2.53 -8.51 -5.55
CA VAL A 35 -3.95 -8.93 -5.46
C VAL A 35 -4.84 -7.72 -5.22
N TRP A 36 -4.42 -6.82 -4.33
CA TRP A 36 -5.11 -5.56 -4.08
C TRP A 36 -5.19 -4.67 -5.32
N GLY A 37 -4.10 -4.54 -6.08
CA GLY A 37 -4.07 -3.79 -7.33
C GLY A 37 -5.00 -4.38 -8.40
N ILE A 38 -5.04 -5.71 -8.53
CA ILE A 38 -5.95 -6.43 -9.44
C ILE A 38 -7.41 -6.27 -9.02
N TRP A 39 -7.69 -6.29 -7.71
CA TRP A 39 -9.04 -6.09 -7.17
C TRP A 39 -9.66 -4.74 -7.60
N HIS A 40 -8.83 -3.74 -7.93
CA HIS A 40 -9.28 -2.42 -8.42
C HIS A 40 -9.61 -2.36 -9.90
N ILE A 41 -9.35 -3.40 -10.72
CA ILE A 41 -9.61 -3.40 -12.17
C ILE A 41 -11.03 -2.90 -12.55
N PRO A 42 -12.11 -3.23 -11.82
CA PRO A 42 -13.44 -2.70 -12.12
C PRO A 42 -13.53 -1.18 -12.23
N LEU A 43 -12.67 -0.43 -11.51
CA LEU A 43 -12.68 1.04 -11.52
C LEU A 43 -12.34 1.64 -12.90
N TRP A 44 -11.61 0.91 -13.76
CA TRP A 44 -11.34 1.37 -15.13
C TRP A 44 -12.57 1.40 -16.03
N PHE A 45 -13.63 0.68 -15.64
CA PHE A 45 -14.88 0.59 -16.39
C PHE A 45 -15.98 1.51 -15.82
N ILE A 46 -15.71 2.24 -14.74
CA ILE A 46 -16.66 3.17 -14.11
C ILE A 46 -16.40 4.58 -14.63
N ASN A 47 -17.37 5.14 -15.35
CA ASN A 47 -17.27 6.50 -15.88
C ASN A 47 -17.13 7.53 -14.75
N GLY A 48 -16.09 8.38 -14.85
CA GLY A 48 -15.80 9.41 -13.86
C GLY A 48 -14.94 8.92 -12.68
N SER A 49 -14.54 7.65 -12.66
CA SER A 49 -13.54 7.16 -11.70
C SER A 49 -12.18 7.84 -11.93
N SER A 50 -11.44 8.12 -10.85
CA SER A 50 -10.09 8.68 -10.93
C SER A 50 -9.09 7.72 -11.59
N GLN A 51 -9.34 6.41 -11.54
CA GLN A 51 -8.50 5.38 -12.14
C GLN A 51 -8.75 5.22 -13.64
N GLN A 52 -9.91 5.64 -14.16
CA GLN A 52 -10.34 5.41 -15.55
C GLN A 52 -9.30 5.80 -16.60
N ASN A 53 -8.61 6.93 -16.38
CA ASN A 53 -7.59 7.46 -17.31
C ASN A 53 -6.15 7.19 -16.88
N MET A 54 -5.94 6.44 -15.79
CA MET A 54 -4.62 6.13 -15.27
C MET A 54 -4.08 4.84 -15.93
N PRO A 55 -2.80 4.79 -16.36
CA PRO A 55 -2.21 3.53 -16.79
C PRO A 55 -2.27 2.50 -15.65
N PHE A 56 -2.89 1.34 -15.91
CA PHE A 56 -3.05 0.29 -14.90
C PHE A 56 -1.71 -0.17 -14.31
N THR A 57 -0.66 -0.25 -15.15
CA THR A 57 0.68 -0.63 -14.71
C THR A 57 1.26 0.36 -13.69
N LEU A 58 1.03 1.66 -13.87
CA LEU A 58 1.45 2.68 -12.92
C LEU A 58 0.69 2.53 -11.60
N PHE A 59 -0.63 2.32 -11.66
CA PHE A 59 -1.44 2.08 -10.47
C PHE A 59 -0.97 0.84 -9.71
N LEU A 60 -0.73 -0.27 -10.40
CA LEU A 60 -0.29 -1.53 -9.81
C LEU A 60 1.05 -1.37 -9.08
N VAL A 61 2.02 -0.67 -9.66
CA VAL A 61 3.31 -0.38 -9.01
C VAL A 61 3.10 0.43 -7.73
N LEU A 62 2.28 1.49 -7.78
CA LEU A 62 1.99 2.31 -6.61
C LEU A 62 1.23 1.54 -5.53
N ALA A 63 0.31 0.66 -5.92
CA ALA A 63 -0.44 -0.21 -5.02
C ALA A 63 0.48 -1.18 -4.28
N ILE A 64 1.46 -1.78 -4.98
CA ILE A 64 2.47 -2.66 -4.36
C ILE A 64 3.36 -1.88 -3.38
N ILE A 65 3.80 -0.67 -3.75
CA ILE A 65 4.63 0.17 -2.88
C ILE A 65 3.87 0.58 -1.61
N LEU A 66 2.64 1.09 -1.76
CA LEU A 66 1.78 1.45 -0.64
C LEU A 66 1.48 0.22 0.23
N SER A 67 1.26 -0.94 -0.41
CA SER A 67 1.07 -2.19 0.30
C SER A 67 2.27 -2.52 1.20
N PHE A 68 3.49 -2.34 0.71
CA PHE A 68 4.70 -2.54 1.50
C PHE A 68 4.75 -1.62 2.72
N TRP A 69 4.45 -0.33 2.54
CA TRP A 69 4.43 0.65 3.64
C TRP A 69 3.40 0.29 4.70
N LEU A 70 2.18 -0.05 4.29
CA LEU A 70 1.10 -0.45 5.20
C LEU A 70 1.45 -1.75 5.94
N ALA A 71 2.07 -2.73 5.26
CA ALA A 71 2.55 -3.95 5.90
C ALA A 71 3.61 -3.63 6.96
N THR A 72 4.54 -2.70 6.69
CA THR A 72 5.54 -2.25 7.67
C THR A 72 4.91 -1.56 8.88
N ILE A 73 3.95 -0.64 8.65
CA ILE A 73 3.19 0.02 9.72
C ILE A 73 2.49 -1.03 10.59
N TYR A 74 1.78 -1.97 9.98
CA TYR A 74 1.10 -3.04 10.71
C TYR A 74 2.08 -3.90 11.50
N LYS A 75 3.21 -4.30 10.91
CA LYS A 75 4.20 -5.15 11.58
C LYS A 75 4.79 -4.48 12.82
N LYS A 76 4.98 -3.15 12.80
CA LYS A 76 5.51 -2.40 13.95
C LYS A 76 4.46 -2.02 15.00
N THR A 77 3.23 -1.73 14.57
CA THR A 77 2.20 -1.20 15.47
C THR A 77 1.18 -2.25 15.92
N LYS A 78 1.04 -3.34 15.15
CA LYS A 78 -0.06 -4.31 15.24
C LYS A 78 -1.45 -3.66 15.23
N CYS A 79 -1.55 -2.46 14.64
CA CYS A 79 -2.74 -1.63 14.67
C CYS A 79 -3.29 -1.44 13.25
N ILE A 80 -4.41 -2.09 12.95
CA ILE A 80 -5.11 -1.95 11.66
C ILE A 80 -5.61 -0.51 11.48
N PHE A 81 -6.05 0.13 12.57
CA PHE A 81 -6.51 1.51 12.52
C PHE A 81 -5.40 2.47 12.05
N ALA A 82 -4.15 2.28 12.48
CA ALA A 82 -3.02 3.08 12.00
C ALA A 82 -2.82 2.93 10.48
N CYS A 83 -2.96 1.70 9.97
CA CYS A 83 -2.92 1.42 8.52
C CYS A 83 -4.07 2.12 7.80
N SER A 84 -5.28 2.04 8.36
CA SER A 84 -6.49 2.64 7.80
C SER A 84 -6.39 4.17 7.72
N VAL A 85 -5.79 4.80 8.73
CA VAL A 85 -5.54 6.25 8.76
C VAL A 85 -4.50 6.63 7.71
N PHE A 86 -3.39 5.89 7.62
CA PHE A 86 -2.35 6.17 6.64
C PHE A 86 -2.86 5.99 5.19
N HIS A 87 -3.59 4.91 4.91
CA HIS A 87 -4.21 4.67 3.61
C HIS A 87 -5.27 5.75 3.27
N GLY A 88 -6.15 6.09 4.22
CA GLY A 88 -7.12 7.17 4.02
C GLY A 88 -6.45 8.53 3.75
N LEU A 89 -5.33 8.82 4.42
CA LEU A 89 -4.53 10.01 4.17
C LEU A 89 -3.96 10.01 2.75
N THR A 90 -3.37 8.91 2.28
CA THR A 90 -2.83 8.83 0.92
C THR A 90 -3.91 9.06 -0.13
N ASN A 91 -5.10 8.48 0.06
CA ASN A 91 -6.23 8.65 -0.87
C ASN A 91 -6.76 10.09 -0.88
N THR A 92 -6.84 10.71 0.30
CA THR A 92 -7.24 12.12 0.44
C THR A 92 -6.25 13.06 -0.25
N LEU A 93 -4.94 12.86 -0.03
CA LEU A 93 -3.90 13.66 -0.66
C LEU A 93 -3.92 13.53 -2.20
N LEU A 94 -4.10 12.31 -2.72
CA LEU A 94 -4.23 12.06 -4.15
C LEU A 94 -5.49 12.71 -4.76
N SER A 95 -6.56 12.82 -3.98
CA SER A 95 -7.83 13.42 -4.44
C SER A 95 -7.81 14.95 -4.35
N MET A 96 -7.13 15.52 -3.36
CA MET A 96 -7.06 16.96 -3.13
C MET A 96 -5.98 17.66 -3.96
N PHE A 97 -4.88 16.98 -4.27
CA PHE A 97 -3.74 17.57 -4.98
C PHE A 97 -3.55 16.92 -6.34
N ILE A 98 -3.31 17.74 -7.37
CA ILE A 98 -2.86 17.24 -8.67
C ILE A 98 -1.41 16.80 -8.52
N ILE A 99 -1.20 15.51 -8.25
CA ILE A 99 0.13 14.93 -8.13
C ILE A 99 0.74 14.78 -9.52
N LYS A 100 1.70 15.64 -9.85
CA LYS A 100 2.55 15.49 -11.04
C LYS A 100 3.73 14.59 -10.70
N LEU A 101 3.96 13.58 -11.54
CA LEU A 101 5.17 12.78 -11.44
C LEU A 101 6.39 13.68 -11.68
N ASN A 102 7.15 13.93 -10.64
CA ASN A 102 8.36 14.74 -10.67
C ASN A 102 9.45 14.05 -9.84
N ILE A 103 10.68 14.54 -9.97
CA ILE A 103 11.84 13.91 -9.33
C ILE A 103 11.73 13.92 -7.79
N ILE A 104 11.10 14.95 -7.21
CA ILE A 104 10.91 15.08 -5.76
C ILE A 104 9.98 13.99 -5.25
N LEU A 105 8.85 13.76 -5.93
CA LEU A 105 7.91 12.69 -5.60
C LEU A 105 8.58 11.32 -5.71
N ILE A 106 9.34 11.08 -6.78
CA ILE A 106 10.06 9.82 -6.98
C ILE A 106 11.05 9.58 -5.85
N ILE A 107 11.85 10.60 -5.48
CA ILE A 107 12.78 10.52 -4.34
C ILE A 107 12.03 10.25 -3.04
N GLY A 108 10.89 10.91 -2.81
CA GLY A 108 10.04 10.69 -1.64
C GLY A 108 9.55 9.25 -1.54
N VAL A 109 8.99 8.71 -2.62
CA VAL A 109 8.50 7.33 -2.69
C VAL A 109 9.65 6.33 -2.46
N ILE A 110 10.79 6.51 -3.14
CA ILE A 110 11.94 5.63 -3.00
C ILE A 110 12.51 5.67 -1.57
N SER A 111 12.65 6.87 -0.99
CA SER A 111 13.17 7.02 0.37
C SER A 111 12.26 6.38 1.42
N MET A 112 10.94 6.51 1.30
CA MET A 112 9.98 5.81 2.17
C MET A 112 10.04 4.29 2.00
N LEU A 113 10.22 3.80 0.78
CA LEU A 113 10.38 2.37 0.52
C LEU A 113 11.68 1.83 1.14
N ILE A 114 12.81 2.53 0.94
CA ILE A 114 14.10 2.17 1.57
C ILE A 114 13.96 2.16 3.09
N TYR A 115 13.32 3.19 3.66
CA TYR A 115 13.10 3.25 5.10
C TYR A 115 12.24 2.09 5.61
N SER A 116 11.21 1.70 4.85
CA SER A 116 10.36 0.55 5.18
C SER A 116 11.13 -0.77 5.17
N ILE A 117 12.01 -0.96 4.17
CA ILE A 117 12.90 -2.12 4.06
C ILE A 117 13.90 -2.13 5.22
N TYR A 118 14.51 -0.98 5.53
CA TYR A 118 15.43 -0.82 6.66
C TYR A 118 14.77 -1.20 7.98
N ILE A 119 13.57 -0.68 8.24
CA ILE A 119 12.77 -0.97 9.44
C ILE A 119 12.45 -2.47 9.58
N TRP A 120 12.14 -3.12 8.46
CA TRP A 120 11.88 -4.55 8.42
C TRP A 120 13.15 -5.35 8.73
N TYR A 121 14.23 -5.10 7.99
CA TYR A 121 15.50 -5.82 8.13
C TYR A 121 16.05 -5.77 9.56
N TYR A 122 16.08 -4.58 10.17
CA TYR A 122 16.53 -4.42 11.55
C TYR A 122 15.51 -4.92 12.60
N GLY A 123 14.24 -5.08 12.21
CA GLY A 123 13.21 -5.68 13.05
C GLY A 123 13.39 -7.19 13.19
N GLU A 124 13.71 -7.87 12.10
CA GLU A 124 13.98 -9.32 12.06
C GLU A 124 15.31 -9.67 12.73
N ALA A 125 16.34 -8.83 12.59
CA ALA A 125 17.64 -9.06 13.24
C ALA A 125 17.60 -9.05 14.79
N LYS A 126 16.46 -8.68 15.39
CA LYS A 126 16.25 -8.61 16.84
C LYS A 126 15.22 -9.61 17.38
N SER A 127 14.58 -10.41 16.51
CA SER A 127 13.60 -11.45 16.87
C SER A 127 14.22 -12.83 16.79
#